data_AF-A0AAX2ZHW2-F1
#
_entry.id   AF-A0AAX2ZHW2-F1
#
_cell.length_a   1.000
_cell.length_b   1.000
_cell.length_c   1.000
_cell.angle_alpha   90.00
_cell.angle_beta   90.00
_cell.angle_gamma   90.00
#
_symmetry.space_group_name_H-M   'P 1'
#
loop_
_entity.id
_entity.type
_entity.pdbx_description
1 polymer ?
#
loop_
_entity_poly.entity_id
_entity_poly.type
_entity_poly.pdbx_seq_one_letter_code
_entity_poly.pdbx_strand_id
1 'polypeptide(L)'
;MNINEDVIFTKDIVSKYENKHDEKGFWEKIKKVGTKIGVTPIYLVFLLYHSLMSKSISIAAKAPIAGALGYFISLVDIVPDLTPVIGYCDDMSIVVGSLGVIATQITEEIRWEAKNSTKKIFPNITDEEFIIIDKMYNKSAQVVNDAKNMKENKHNIRTKSKK
;
A
#
# COMPACT_ATOMS: atom_id res chain seq x y z
N MET A 1 2.49 -32.27 -27.09
CA MET A 1 2.89 -30.84 -27.12
C MET A 1 3.51 -30.59 -28.48
N ASN A 2 2.93 -29.70 -29.30
CA ASN A 2 3.23 -29.57 -30.72
C ASN A 2 4.26 -28.45 -30.94
N ILE A 3 5.51 -28.86 -31.08
CA ILE A 3 6.71 -28.02 -31.09
C ILE A 3 6.65 -26.92 -32.18
N ASN A 4 5.92 -27.15 -33.26
CA ASN A 4 5.80 -26.18 -34.35
C ASN A 4 4.85 -25.01 -34.03
N GLU A 5 3.78 -25.25 -33.27
CA GLU A 5 2.84 -24.18 -32.87
C GLU A 5 3.47 -23.26 -31.82
N ASP A 6 4.21 -23.83 -30.85
CA ASP A 6 4.91 -23.05 -29.82
C ASP A 6 6.03 -22.17 -30.43
N VAL A 7 6.72 -22.66 -31.45
CA VAL A 7 7.75 -21.91 -32.18
C VAL A 7 7.14 -20.79 -33.01
N ILE A 8 6.02 -21.04 -33.71
CA ILE A 8 5.32 -20.01 -34.50
C ILE A 8 4.75 -18.92 -33.57
N PHE A 9 4.13 -19.33 -32.46
CA PHE A 9 3.62 -18.41 -31.45
C PHE A 9 4.73 -17.52 -30.86
N THR A 10 5.88 -18.12 -30.53
CA THR A 10 7.03 -17.39 -30.01
C THR A 10 7.58 -16.40 -31.04
N LYS A 11 7.67 -16.81 -32.32
CA LYS A 11 8.15 -15.95 -33.41
C LYS A 11 7.22 -14.76 -33.67
N ASP A 12 5.91 -14.98 -33.61
CA ASP A 12 4.91 -13.92 -33.76
C ASP A 12 4.95 -12.92 -32.61
N ILE A 13 5.17 -13.38 -31.38
CA ILE A 13 5.36 -12.49 -30.24
C ILE A 13 6.63 -11.67 -30.42
N VAL A 14 7.77 -12.28 -30.71
CA VAL A 14 9.05 -11.57 -30.87
C VAL A 14 9.00 -10.57 -32.03
N SER A 15 8.48 -10.96 -33.20
CA SER A 15 8.28 -10.09 -34.37
C SER A 15 7.40 -8.86 -34.09
N LYS A 16 6.38 -9.03 -33.25
CA LYS A 16 5.48 -7.95 -32.82
C LYS A 16 6.18 -6.90 -31.96
N TYR A 17 7.24 -7.28 -31.25
CA TYR A 17 8.07 -6.36 -30.45
C TYR A 17 9.28 -5.83 -31.24
N GLU A 18 9.82 -6.57 -32.21
CA GLU A 18 10.95 -6.14 -33.06
C GLU A 18 10.58 -4.99 -34.01
N ASN A 19 9.37 -4.99 -34.60
CA ASN A 19 8.99 -4.01 -35.62
C ASN A 19 8.58 -2.62 -35.09
N LYS A 20 8.63 -2.41 -33.77
CA LYS A 20 8.43 -1.10 -33.13
C LYS A 20 9.30 -1.01 -31.89
N HIS A 21 10.62 -0.97 -32.09
CA HIS A 21 11.56 -0.82 -30.99
C HIS A 21 11.57 0.61 -30.45
N ASP A 22 10.45 1.05 -29.86
CA ASP A 22 10.39 2.25 -29.02
C ASP A 22 10.92 1.89 -27.63
N GLU A 23 12.23 1.66 -27.55
CA GLU A 23 12.92 1.34 -26.31
C GLU A 23 12.68 2.43 -25.25
N LYS A 24 12.66 3.68 -25.69
CA LYS A 24 12.35 4.84 -24.85
C LYS A 24 10.94 4.75 -24.26
N GLY A 25 9.92 4.50 -25.09
CA GLY A 25 8.54 4.31 -24.63
C GLY A 25 8.36 3.11 -23.72
N PHE A 26 9.11 2.03 -23.92
CA PHE A 26 9.14 0.90 -22.99
C PHE A 26 9.68 1.31 -21.62
N TRP A 27 10.86 1.94 -21.55
CA TRP A 27 11.45 2.41 -20.31
C TRP A 27 10.58 3.47 -19.61
N GLU A 28 9.98 4.39 -20.36
CA GLU A 28 9.03 5.37 -19.82
C GLU A 28 7.80 4.68 -19.21
N LYS A 29 7.29 3.62 -19.86
CA LYS A 29 6.15 2.85 -19.35
C LYS A 29 6.51 2.07 -18.08
N ILE A 30 7.68 1.41 -18.04
CA ILE A 30 8.18 0.72 -16.86
C ILE A 30 8.38 1.70 -15.71
N LYS A 31 9.02 2.85 -15.96
CA LYS A 31 9.21 3.90 -14.96
C LYS A 31 7.88 4.40 -14.42
N LYS A 32 6.90 4.68 -15.29
CA LYS A 32 5.57 5.14 -14.91
C LYS A 32 4.83 4.10 -14.05
N VAL A 33 4.90 2.83 -14.43
CA VAL A 33 4.29 1.73 -13.67
C VAL A 33 4.98 1.55 -12.32
N GLY A 34 6.31 1.52 -12.29
CA GLY A 34 7.11 1.40 -11.06
C GLY A 34 6.86 2.55 -10.10
N THR A 35 6.82 3.80 -10.59
CA THR A 35 6.43 4.97 -9.79
C THR A 35 5.04 4.79 -9.20
N LYS A 36 4.04 4.37 -9.99
CA LYS A 36 2.68 4.13 -9.48
C LYS A 36 2.63 3.08 -8.37
N ILE A 37 3.37 1.98 -8.55
CA ILE A 37 3.43 0.89 -7.58
C ILE A 37 4.10 1.36 -6.28
N GLY A 38 5.17 2.16 -6.36
CA GLY A 38 5.91 2.65 -5.19
C GLY A 38 5.24 3.82 -4.46
N VAL A 39 4.51 4.67 -5.16
CA VAL A 39 3.85 5.86 -4.61
C VAL A 39 2.88 5.53 -3.47
N THR A 40 2.02 4.53 -3.69
CA THR A 40 0.98 4.17 -2.73
C THR A 40 1.55 3.70 -1.38
N PRO A 41 2.40 2.66 -1.31
CA PRO A 41 2.93 2.18 -0.04
C PRO A 41 3.72 3.27 0.70
N ILE A 42 4.52 4.06 -0.02
CA ILE A 42 5.31 5.15 0.57
C ILE A 42 4.40 6.23 1.15
N TYR A 43 3.33 6.61 0.46
CA TYR A 43 2.37 7.57 0.98
C TYR A 43 1.69 7.07 2.27
N LEU A 44 1.25 5.80 2.30
CA LEU A 44 0.61 5.20 3.48
C LEU A 44 1.58 5.12 4.67
N VAL A 45 2.85 4.80 4.42
CA VAL A 45 3.89 4.81 5.46
C VAL A 45 4.13 6.22 5.98
N PHE A 46 4.16 7.24 5.13
CA PHE A 46 4.26 8.63 5.59
C PHE A 46 3.03 9.10 6.36
N LEU A 47 1.83 8.63 6.01
CA LEU A 47 0.64 8.87 6.82
C LEU A 47 0.80 8.32 8.24
N LEU A 48 1.30 7.09 8.38
CA LEU A 48 1.59 6.50 9.70
C LEU A 48 2.69 7.26 10.44
N TYR A 49 3.78 7.62 9.76
CA TYR A 49 4.89 8.36 10.34
C TYR A 49 4.45 9.69 10.95
N HIS A 50 3.74 10.51 10.18
CA HIS A 50 3.26 11.81 10.67
C HIS A 50 2.15 11.66 11.71
N SER A 51 1.33 10.61 11.60
CA SER A 51 0.36 10.24 12.65
C SER A 51 1.05 9.91 13.97
N LEU A 52 2.17 9.18 13.95
CA LEU A 52 2.93 8.85 15.16
C LEU A 52 3.43 10.12 15.88
N MET A 53 3.87 11.10 15.10
CA MET A 53 4.42 12.36 15.60
C MET A 53 3.33 13.35 16.05
N SER A 54 2.13 13.27 15.47
CA SER A 54 1.04 14.19 15.78
C SER A 54 0.52 14.06 17.22
N LYS A 55 0.16 15.19 17.83
CA LYS A 55 -0.52 15.25 19.13
C LYS A 55 -2.01 14.91 19.04
N SER A 56 -2.58 14.92 17.82
CA SER A 56 -3.98 14.58 17.56
C SER A 56 -4.28 13.09 17.72
N ILE A 57 -3.25 12.24 17.62
CA ILE A 57 -3.37 10.80 17.78
C ILE A 57 -3.25 10.41 19.25
N SER A 58 -4.23 9.64 19.74
CA SER A 58 -4.22 9.16 21.12
C SER A 58 -3.00 8.27 21.41
N ILE A 59 -2.45 8.34 22.63
CA ILE A 59 -1.25 7.59 23.02
C ILE A 59 -1.45 6.08 22.83
N ALA A 60 -2.64 5.55 23.15
CA ALA A 60 -2.98 4.14 22.95
C ALA A 60 -2.94 3.72 21.47
N ALA A 61 -3.29 4.63 20.56
CA ALA A 61 -3.23 4.38 19.12
C ALA A 61 -1.82 4.49 18.53
N LYS A 62 -0.84 5.06 19.26
CA LYS A 62 0.54 5.18 18.76
C LYS A 62 1.31 3.85 18.76
N ALA A 63 0.98 2.93 19.66
CA ALA A 63 1.63 1.61 19.72
C ALA A 63 1.47 0.79 18.43
N PRO A 64 0.26 0.59 17.86
CA PRO A 64 0.10 -0.14 16.60
C PRO A 64 0.73 0.59 15.40
N ILE A 65 0.80 1.93 15.43
CA ILE A 65 1.51 2.71 14.40
C ILE A 65 3.00 2.41 14.45
N ALA A 66 3.61 2.50 15.63
CA ALA A 66 5.03 2.23 15.83
C ALA A 66 5.39 0.79 15.45
N GLY A 67 4.53 -0.18 15.80
CA GLY A 67 4.68 -1.58 15.38
C GLY A 67 4.65 -1.76 13.86
N ALA A 68 3.70 -1.13 13.18
CA ALA A 68 3.60 -1.19 11.72
C ALA A 68 4.80 -0.55 11.01
N LEU A 69 5.26 0.62 11.49
CA LEU A 69 6.44 1.29 10.95
C LEU A 69 7.73 0.49 11.20
N GLY A 70 7.89 -0.03 12.42
CA GLY A 70 9.03 -0.87 12.78
C GLY A 70 9.10 -2.15 11.96
N TYR A 71 7.95 -2.78 11.72
CA TYR A 71 7.85 -3.97 10.88
C TYR A 71 8.20 -3.65 9.41
N PHE A 72 7.64 -2.56 8.87
CA PHE A 72 7.92 -2.10 7.51
C PHE A 72 9.42 -1.83 7.28
N ILE A 73 10.07 -1.12 8.20
CA ILE A 73 11.52 -0.84 8.11
C ILE A 73 12.33 -2.12 8.27
N SER A 74 11.99 -2.96 9.26
CA SER A 74 12.71 -4.21 9.53
C SER A 74 12.76 -5.14 8.32
N LEU A 75 11.72 -5.17 7.48
CA LEU A 75 11.71 -5.97 6.27
C LEU A 75 12.61 -5.40 5.17
N VAL A 76 12.68 -4.08 5.04
CA VAL A 76 13.61 -3.42 4.12
C VAL A 76 15.06 -3.71 4.53
N ASP A 77 15.35 -3.76 5.84
CA ASP A 77 16.68 -4.06 6.37
C ASP A 77 17.07 -5.56 6.31
N ILE A 78 16.10 -6.48 6.23
CA ILE A 78 16.32 -7.95 6.15
C ILE A 78 16.49 -8.44 4.70
N VAL A 79 16.04 -7.67 3.71
CA VAL A 79 16.16 -8.00 2.28
C VAL A 79 17.30 -7.22 1.57
N PRO A 80 18.55 -7.14 2.06
CA PRO A 80 19.61 -6.56 1.25
C PRO A 80 19.97 -7.39 0.01
N ASP A 81 19.62 -8.68 -0.09
CA ASP A 81 20.27 -9.51 -1.13
C ASP A 81 19.47 -10.61 -1.84
N LEU A 82 18.18 -10.91 -1.57
CA LEU A 82 17.43 -11.88 -2.42
C LEU A 82 15.91 -11.72 -2.35
N THR A 83 15.27 -11.82 -3.53
CA THR A 83 13.87 -12.17 -3.83
C THR A 83 12.92 -11.01 -4.20
N PRO A 84 12.54 -10.86 -5.49
CA PRO A 84 11.59 -9.84 -5.91
C PRO A 84 10.15 -10.28 -5.54
N VAL A 85 9.45 -9.43 -4.77
CA VAL A 85 7.99 -9.20 -4.83
C VAL A 85 7.03 -10.14 -4.04
N ILE A 86 7.47 -11.22 -3.40
CA ILE A 86 6.51 -12.17 -2.75
C ILE A 86 6.03 -11.71 -1.34
N GLY A 87 6.79 -10.90 -0.60
CA GLY A 87 6.44 -10.48 0.79
C GLY A 87 5.61 -9.19 0.93
N TYR A 88 5.61 -8.31 -0.08
CA TYR A 88 5.09 -6.93 0.04
C TYR A 88 3.58 -6.82 0.33
N CYS A 89 2.79 -7.85 0.04
CA CYS A 89 1.34 -7.83 0.25
C CYS A 89 0.95 -8.02 1.73
N ASP A 90 1.66 -8.85 2.48
CA ASP A 90 1.36 -9.12 3.89
C ASP A 90 1.73 -7.90 4.76
N ASP A 91 2.78 -7.16 4.39
CA ASP A 91 3.27 -5.98 5.13
C ASP A 91 2.35 -4.77 4.96
N MET A 92 1.81 -4.60 3.75
CA MET A 92 0.84 -3.55 3.47
C MET A 92 -0.49 -3.78 4.18
N SER A 93 -0.84 -5.02 4.48
CA SER A 93 -2.02 -5.32 5.28
C SER A 93 -1.90 -4.77 6.72
N ILE A 94 -0.70 -4.82 7.31
CA ILE A 94 -0.41 -4.28 8.63
C ILE A 94 -0.45 -2.74 8.59
N VAL A 95 0.16 -2.13 7.58
CA VAL A 95 0.11 -0.66 7.39
C VAL A 95 -1.32 -0.17 7.22
N VAL A 96 -2.10 -0.78 6.32
CA VAL A 96 -3.50 -0.44 6.06
C VAL A 96 -4.36 -0.70 7.30
N GLY A 97 -4.13 -1.81 8.01
CA GLY A 97 -4.81 -2.14 9.25
C GLY A 97 -4.59 -1.09 10.35
N SER A 98 -3.33 -0.68 10.55
CA SER A 98 -3.00 0.39 11.51
C SER A 98 -3.61 1.73 11.11
N LEU A 99 -3.63 2.07 9.82
CA LEU A 99 -4.36 3.26 9.32
C LEU A 99 -5.86 3.16 9.61
N GLY A 100 -6.45 1.97 9.46
CA GLY A 100 -7.87 1.75 9.76
C GLY A 100 -8.25 2.02 11.22
N VAL A 101 -7.36 1.68 12.16
CA VAL A 101 -7.53 1.95 13.60
C VAL A 101 -7.54 3.45 13.90
N ILE A 102 -6.79 4.24 13.14
CA ILE A 102 -6.63 5.68 13.37
C ILE A 102 -7.35 6.56 12.36
N ALA A 103 -8.10 5.98 11.42
CA ALA A 103 -8.65 6.69 10.26
C ALA A 103 -9.43 7.95 10.66
N THR A 104 -10.19 7.89 11.75
CA THR A 104 -11.00 9.01 12.27
C THR A 104 -10.17 10.10 12.96
N GLN A 105 -8.90 9.83 13.25
CA GLN A 105 -7.95 10.74 13.90
C GLN A 105 -6.99 11.38 12.89
N ILE A 106 -6.95 10.94 11.63
CA ILE A 106 -6.08 11.50 10.59
C ILE A 106 -6.61 12.86 10.14
N THR A 107 -5.90 13.91 10.52
CA THR A 107 -6.21 15.31 10.16
C THR A 107 -5.74 15.68 8.75
N GLU A 108 -6.23 16.80 8.24
CA GLU A 108 -5.73 17.38 6.97
C GLU A 108 -4.25 17.77 7.05
N GLU A 109 -3.78 18.21 8.24
CA GLU A 109 -2.38 18.51 8.48
C GLU A 109 -1.49 17.28 8.28
N ILE A 110 -1.84 16.14 8.88
CA ILE A 110 -1.13 14.88 8.69
C ILE A 110 -1.13 14.46 7.21
N ARG A 111 -2.28 14.59 6.52
CA ARG A 111 -2.37 14.30 5.08
C ARG A 111 -1.45 15.19 4.28
N TRP A 112 -1.40 16.49 4.59
CA TRP A 112 -0.55 17.45 3.90
C TRP A 112 0.94 17.15 4.11
N GLU A 113 1.36 16.87 5.34
CA GLU A 113 2.74 16.48 5.65
C GLU A 113 3.15 15.18 4.93
N ALA A 114 2.25 14.20 4.89
CA ALA A 114 2.49 12.94 4.18
C ALA A 114 2.59 13.13 2.66
N LYS A 115 1.73 13.97 2.07
CA LYS A 115 1.79 14.34 0.65
C LYS A 115 3.12 15.01 0.33
N ASN A 116 3.56 15.96 1.15
CA ASN A 116 4.82 16.66 0.95
C ASN A 116 6.04 15.74 1.07
N SER A 117 6.07 14.85 2.07
CA SER A 117 7.12 13.84 2.17
C SER A 117 7.14 12.91 0.95
N THR A 118 5.97 12.51 0.45
CA THR A 118 5.86 11.66 -0.74
C THR A 118 6.36 12.39 -2.00
N LYS A 119 5.99 13.66 -2.18
CA LYS A 119 6.44 14.50 -3.32
C LYS A 119 7.96 14.67 -3.37
N LYS A 120 8.66 14.62 -2.22
CA LYS A 120 10.14 14.63 -2.21
C LYS A 120 10.75 13.40 -2.88
N ILE A 121 10.06 12.26 -2.83
CA ILE A 121 10.51 10.99 -3.44
C ILE A 121 9.95 10.84 -4.86
N PHE A 122 8.69 11.23 -5.05
CA PHE A 122 7.98 11.13 -6.32
C PHE A 122 7.48 12.52 -6.76
N PRO A 123 8.36 13.37 -7.32
CA PRO A 123 8.01 14.77 -7.62
C PRO A 123 6.91 14.92 -8.68
N ASN A 124 6.68 13.90 -9.51
CA ASN A 124 5.69 13.94 -10.59
C ASN A 124 4.29 13.46 -10.17
N ILE A 125 4.10 13.08 -8.90
CA ILE A 125 2.79 12.64 -8.41
C ILE A 125 1.81 13.82 -8.35
N THR A 126 0.59 13.56 -8.80
CA THR A 126 -0.49 14.55 -8.85
C THR A 126 -1.37 14.53 -7.60
N ASP A 127 -2.07 15.62 -7.32
CA ASP A 127 -3.01 15.68 -6.20
C ASP A 127 -4.22 14.75 -6.42
N GLU A 128 -4.61 14.51 -7.67
CA GLU A 128 -5.61 13.51 -8.04
C GLU A 128 -5.21 12.09 -7.64
N GLU A 129 -3.93 11.73 -7.80
CA GLU A 129 -3.41 10.42 -7.39
C GLU A 129 -3.50 10.24 -5.88
N PHE A 130 -3.19 11.28 -5.08
CA PHE A 130 -3.39 11.21 -3.65
C PHE A 130 -4.86 11.04 -3.27
N ILE A 131 -5.78 11.74 -3.95
CA ILE A 131 -7.23 11.59 -3.72
C ILE A 131 -7.69 10.16 -4.01
N ILE A 132 -7.15 9.53 -5.06
CA ILE A 132 -7.46 8.13 -5.38
C ILE A 132 -6.97 7.21 -4.26
N ILE A 133 -5.73 7.39 -3.80
CA ILE A 133 -5.17 6.58 -2.72
C ILE A 133 -5.94 6.79 -1.41
N ASP A 134 -6.29 8.03 -1.07
CA ASP A 134 -7.14 8.40 0.07
C ASP A 134 -8.48 7.65 0.01
N LYS A 135 -9.14 7.63 -1.15
CA LYS A 135 -10.39 6.88 -1.33
C LYS A 135 -10.19 5.38 -1.18
N MET A 136 -9.09 4.83 -1.70
CA MET A 136 -8.78 3.40 -1.63
C MET A 136 -8.59 2.91 -0.20
N TYR A 137 -7.73 3.56 0.61
CA TYR A 137 -7.51 3.08 1.98
C TYR A 137 -8.69 3.37 2.90
N ASN A 138 -9.43 4.47 2.72
CA ASN A 138 -10.60 4.77 3.55
C ASN A 138 -11.69 3.71 3.38
N LYS A 139 -11.88 3.21 2.16
CA LYS A 139 -12.77 2.08 1.90
C LYS A 139 -12.30 0.82 2.63
N SER A 140 -10.99 0.52 2.61
CA SER A 140 -10.42 -0.63 3.33
C SER A 140 -10.54 -0.49 4.86
N ALA A 141 -10.30 0.71 5.40
CA ALA A 141 -10.44 1.02 6.82
C ALA A 141 -11.87 0.80 7.32
N GLN A 142 -12.86 1.22 6.54
CA GLN A 142 -14.28 1.02 6.87
C GLN A 142 -14.62 -0.48 6.98
N VAL A 143 -14.18 -1.30 6.03
CA VAL A 143 -14.39 -2.76 6.05
C VAL A 143 -13.76 -3.41 7.29
N VAL A 144 -12.56 -2.99 7.68
CA VAL A 144 -11.87 -3.51 8.89
C VAL A 144 -12.63 -3.14 10.16
N ASN A 145 -13.09 -1.89 10.27
CA ASN A 145 -13.86 -1.43 11.42
C ASN A 145 -15.22 -2.14 11.51
N ASP A 146 -15.91 -2.34 10.39
CA ASP A 146 -17.16 -3.09 10.33
C ASP A 146 -16.97 -4.54 10.77
N ALA A 147 -15.92 -5.21 10.30
CA ALA A 147 -15.59 -6.58 10.69
C ALA A 147 -15.27 -6.71 12.18
N LYS A 148 -14.58 -5.72 12.77
CA LYS A 148 -14.28 -5.69 14.21
C LYS A 148 -15.58 -5.54 15.03
N ASN A 149 -16.44 -4.60 14.65
CA ASN A 149 -17.73 -4.37 15.29
C ASN A 149 -18.63 -5.61 15.24
N MET A 150 -18.63 -6.35 14.11
CA MET A 150 -19.38 -7.61 13.99
C MET A 150 -18.87 -8.73 14.91
N LYS A 151 -17.56 -8.82 15.14
CA LYS A 151 -16.97 -9.83 16.04
C LYS A 151 -17.28 -9.52 17.51
N GLU A 152 -17.17 -8.25 17.90
CA GLU A 152 -17.49 -7.80 19.27
C GLU A 152 -18.97 -8.03 19.60
N ASN A 153 -19.87 -7.74 18.66
CA ASN A 153 -21.30 -7.95 18.85
C ASN A 153 -21.66 -9.44 18.99
N LYS A 154 -21.05 -10.32 18.17
CA LYS A 154 -21.20 -11.78 18.30
C LYS A 154 -20.69 -12.31 19.65
N HIS A 155 -19.59 -11.77 20.17
CA HIS A 155 -19.04 -12.17 21.46
C HIS A 155 -19.98 -11.78 22.61
N ASN A 156 -20.55 -10.57 22.58
CA ASN A 156 -21.50 -10.07 23.58
C ASN A 156 -22.84 -10.82 23.59
N ILE A 157 -23.32 -11.26 22.42
CA ILE A 157 -24.55 -12.07 22.33
C ILE A 157 -24.31 -13.46 22.93
N ARG A 158 -23.13 -14.06 22.70
CA ARG A 158 -22.79 -15.40 23.19
C ARG A 158 -22.52 -15.45 24.70
N THR A 159 -22.05 -14.36 25.30
CA THR A 159 -21.87 -14.24 26.75
C THR A 159 -23.18 -13.94 27.48
N LYS A 160 -24.11 -13.17 26.87
CA LYS A 160 -25.47 -12.97 27.41
C LYS A 160 -26.35 -14.21 27.34
N SER A 161 -26.16 -15.06 26.33
CA SER A 161 -26.91 -16.33 26.17
C SER A 161 -26.50 -17.44 27.16
N LYS A 162 -25.44 -17.26 27.95
CA LYS A 162 -24.93 -18.23 28.93
C LYS A 162 -25.18 -17.82 30.40
N LYS A 163 -25.92 -16.74 30.64
CA LYS A 163 -26.46 -16.34 31.93
C LYS A 163 -27.97 -16.53 31.91
#